data_AF-A0A6J4XAZ1-F1
#
_entry.id   AF-A0A6J4XAZ1-F1
#
_cell.length_a   1.000
_cell.length_b   1.000
_cell.length_c   1.000
_cell.angle_alpha   90.00
_cell.angle_beta   90.00
_cell.angle_gamma   90.00
#
_symmetry.space_group_name_H-M   'P 1'
#
loop_
_entity.id
_entity.type
_entity.pdbx_description
1 polymer ?
#
loop_
_entity_poly.entity_id
_entity_poly.type
_entity_poly.pdbx_seq_one_letter_code
_entity_poly.pdbx_strand_id
1 'polypeptide(L)' 'LERRIDGRGIWTFYSYDANDNLIHTYYTDGTPEVSYAYDDFNRLMRINDATGTTQYTY' A
#
# COMPACT_ATOMS: atom_id res chain seq x y z
N LEU A 1 -9.65 6.60 4.66
CA LEU A 1 -8.30 6.64 5.26
C LEU A 1 -8.37 5.90 6.59
N GLU A 2 -7.83 4.68 6.64
CA GLU A 2 -7.75 3.89 7.88
C GLU A 2 -6.37 4.10 8.51
N ARG A 3 -6.28 4.12 9.84
CA ARG A 3 -4.99 4.17 10.55
C ARG A 3 -4.95 3.17 11.69
N ARG A 4 -3.79 2.60 11.94
CA ARG A 4 -3.53 1.67 13.05
C ARG A 4 -2.26 2.08 13.79
N ILE A 5 -2.21 1.80 15.08
CA ILE A 5 -1.00 1.98 15.90
C ILE A 5 -0.54 0.61 16.40
N ASP A 6 0.75 0.32 16.29
CA ASP A 6 1.33 -0.92 16.81
C ASP A 6 1.71 -0.80 18.31
N GLY A 7 2.14 -1.91 18.91
CA GLY A 7 2.57 -1.92 20.32
C GLY A 7 3.82 -1.08 20.63
N ARG A 8 4.52 -0.59 19.60
CA ARG A 8 5.67 0.30 19.70
C ARG A 8 5.28 1.77 19.52
N GLY A 9 4.00 2.06 19.29
CA GLY A 9 3.48 3.41 19.09
C GLY A 9 3.63 3.94 17.66
N ILE A 10 3.93 3.07 16.69
CA ILE A 10 4.14 3.46 15.30
C ILE A 10 2.80 3.45 14.57
N TRP A 11 2.51 4.55 13.87
CA TRP A 11 1.30 4.67 13.08
C TRP A 11 1.51 4.11 11.67
N THR A 12 0.55 3.31 11.24
CA THR A 12 0.39 2.84 9.87
C THR A 12 -0.87 3.45 9.28
N PHE A 13 -0.75 4.05 8.11
CA PHE A 13 -1.86 4.69 7.40
C PHE A 13 -2.15 3.94 6.10
N TYR A 14 -3.44 3.74 5.82
CA TYR A 14 -3.93 3.05 4.64
C TYR A 14 -4.83 3.98 3.83
N SER A 15 -4.57 4.06 2.52
CA SER A 15 -5.46 4.72 1.56
C SER A 15 -5.94 3.76 0.51
N TYR A 16 -7.17 3.98 0.06
CA TYR A 16 -7.88 3.11 -0.87
C TYR A 16 -8.35 3.91 -2.07
N ASP A 17 -8.49 3.24 -3.22
CA ASP A 17 -9.17 3.81 -4.39
C ASP A 17 -10.71 3.74 -4.24
N ALA A 18 -11.44 4.14 -5.28
CA ALA A 18 -12.89 4.14 -5.29
C ALA A 18 -13.53 2.73 -5.28
N ASN A 19 -12.74 1.69 -5.56
CA ASN A 19 -13.16 0.29 -5.58
C ASN A 19 -12.74 -0.45 -4.29
N ASP A 20 -12.36 0.28 -3.24
CA ASP A 20 -11.83 -0.25 -1.98
C ASP A 20 -10.53 -1.08 -2.13
N ASN A 21 -9.77 -0.89 -3.21
CA ASN A 21 -8.45 -1.48 -3.33
C ASN A 21 -7.42 -0.66 -2.54
N LEU A 22 -6.54 -1.32 -1.79
CA LEU A 22 -5.47 -0.66 -1.03
C LEU A 22 -4.41 -0.10 -1.99
N ILE A 23 -4.25 1.22 -2.06
CA ILE A 23 -3.27 1.86 -2.96
C ILE A 23 -2.01 2.34 -2.25
N HIS A 24 -2.04 2.50 -0.93
CA HIS A 24 -0.88 2.98 -0.18
C HIS A 24 -0.85 2.52 1.28
N THR A 25 0.33 2.17 1.76
CA THR A 25 0.65 1.94 3.17
C THR A 25 1.83 2.82 3.58
N TYR A 26 1.59 3.75 4.51
CA TYR A 26 2.62 4.67 5.03
C TYR A 26 2.90 4.41 6.51
N TYR A 27 4.16 4.52 6.93
CA TYR A 27 4.63 4.26 8.29
C TYR A 27 5.33 5.50 8.89
N THR A 28 5.10 5.79 10.16
CA THR A 28 5.72 6.97 10.82
C THR A 28 7.12 6.74 11.39
N ASP A 29 7.65 5.52 11.32
CA ASP A 29 8.96 5.16 11.87
C ASP A 29 10.10 5.23 10.84
N GLY A 30 9.80 5.69 9.61
CA GLY A 30 10.76 5.73 8.52
C GLY A 30 10.90 4.41 7.75
N THR A 31 10.09 3.39 8.08
CA THR A 31 9.94 2.22 7.21
C THR A 31 9.46 2.69 5.83
N PRO A 32 10.09 2.25 4.71
CA PRO A 32 9.66 2.65 3.38
C PRO A 32 8.18 2.34 3.14
N GLU A 33 7.48 3.29 2.53
CA GLU A 33 6.08 3.12 2.18
C GLU A 33 5.89 2.07 1.08
N VAL A 34 4.69 1.51 1.01
CA VAL A 34 4.30 0.54 -0.02
C VAL A 34 3.17 1.12 -0.85
N SER A 35 3.31 1.06 -2.17
CA SER A 35 2.27 1.50 -3.12
C SER A 35 1.82 0.35 -4.00
N TYR A 36 0.53 0.38 -4.37
CA TYR A 36 -0.11 -0.63 -5.18
C TYR A 36 -0.83 0.02 -6.36
N ALA A 37 -0.83 -0.62 -7.51
CA ALA A 37 -1.63 -0.21 -8.67
C ALA A 37 -2.43 -1.39 -9.20
N TYR A 38 -3.65 -1.10 -9.64
CA TYR A 38 -4.62 -2.07 -10.13
C TYR A 38 -4.99 -1.73 -11.57
N ASP A 39 -5.38 -2.74 -12.33
CA ASP A 39 -5.99 -2.56 -13.65
C ASP A 39 -7.49 -2.23 -13.55
N ASP A 40 -8.12 -1.97 -14.69
CA ASP A 40 -9.55 -1.64 -14.78
C ASP A 40 -10.48 -2.78 -14.29
N PHE A 41 -9.94 -3.98 -14.11
CA PHE A 41 -10.66 -5.16 -13.59
C PHE A 41 -10.36 -5.43 -12.11
N ASN A 42 -9.76 -4.47 -11.38
CA ASN A 42 -9.36 -4.57 -9.98
C ASN A 42 -8.31 -5.67 -9.72
N ARG A 43 -7.47 -5.99 -10.70
CA ARG A 43 -6.37 -6.96 -10.54
C ARG A 43 -5.08 -6.21 -10.25
N LEU A 44 -4.31 -6.68 -9.28
CA LEU A 44 -3.06 -6.05 -8.85
C LEU A 44 -2.01 -6.11 -9.97
N MET A 45 -1.67 -4.96 -10.56
CA MET A 45 -0.70 -4.85 -11.66
C MET A 45 0.70 -4.52 -11.15
N ARG A 46 0.82 -3.78 -10.04
CA ARG A 46 2.13 -3.31 -9.55
C ARG A 46 2.16 -3.19 -8.04
N ILE A 47 3.31 -3.55 -7.46
CA ILE A 47 3.70 -3.26 -6.08
C ILE A 47 5.03 -2.50 -6.14
N ASN A 48 5.15 -1.39 -5.41
CA ASN A 48 6.46 -0.81 -5.09
C ASN A 48 6.64 -0.82 -3.57
N ASP A 49 7.70 -1.45 -3.10
CA ASP A 49 8.06 -1.55 -1.69
C ASP A 49 9.58 -1.32 -1.50
N ALA A 50 10.06 -1.48 -0.26
CA ALA A 50 11.46 -1.30 0.11
C ALA A 50 12.46 -2.16 -0.70
N THR A 51 12.01 -3.28 -1.26
CA THR A 51 12.82 -4.23 -2.03
C THR A 51 12.83 -3.93 -3.52
N GLY A 52 11.92 -3.08 -4.00
CA GLY A 52 11.83 -2.65 -5.39
C GLY A 52 10.42 -2.71 -5.96
N THR A 53 10.32 -2.94 -7.27
CA THR A 53 9.05 -2.99 -8.00
C THR A 53 8.76 -4.42 -8.45
N THR A 54 7.57 -4.92 -8.13
CA THR A 54 7.01 -6.15 -8.71
C THR A 54 5.87 -5.79 -9.67
N GLN A 55 5.86 -6.37 -10.86
CA GLN A 55 4.83 -6.15 -11.89
C GLN A 55 4.18 -7.46 -12.33
N TYR A 56 2.86 -7.43 -12.51
CA TYR A 56 2.05 -8.53 -13.02
C TYR A 56 1.44 -8.13 -14.36
N THR A 57 1.42 -9.08 -15.29
CA THR A 57 0.72 -8.97 -16.57
C THR A 57 -0.33 -10.08 -16.65
N TYR A 58 -1.52 -9.74 -17.16
CA TYR A 58 -2.68 -10.63 -17.22
C TYR A 58 -3.35 -10.58 -18.58
#